data_AF-A0A7C6DZN6-F1
#
_entry.id   AF-A0A7C6DZN6-F1
#
_cell.length_a   1.000
_cell.length_b   1.000
_cell.length_c   1.000
_cell.angle_alpha   90.00
_cell.angle_beta   90.00
_cell.angle_gamma   90.00
#
_symmetry.space_group_name_H-M   'P 1'
#
loop_
_entity.id
_entity.type
_entity.pdbx_description
1 polymer ?
#
loop_
_entity_poly.entity_id
_entity_poly.type
_entity_poly.pdbx_seq_one_letter_code
_entity_poly.pdbx_strand_id
1 'polypeptide(L)'
;MGTEKKTLITESEFGRICKGIREDRETIIRHNPLGTEDEILLWMLLGCLTSYLSLSDMEMPCFPGKPDANAYRAAISAVVSQRMAEPFDVRPYLDSMIEK
;
A
#
# COMPACT_ATOMS: atom_id res chain seq x y z
N MET A 1 -5.02 -30.58 -3.02
CA MET A 1 -4.86 -29.14 -3.26
C MET A 1 -5.29 -28.42 -2.00
N GLY A 2 -4.34 -27.93 -1.20
CA GLY A 2 -4.68 -27.10 -0.05
C GLY A 2 -5.18 -25.75 -0.58
N THR A 3 -6.36 -25.31 -0.15
CA THR A 3 -6.79 -23.93 -0.34
C THR A 3 -5.85 -23.05 0.48
N GLU A 4 -4.91 -22.36 -0.18
CA GLU A 4 -4.17 -21.29 0.48
C GLU A 4 -5.19 -20.28 1.02
N LYS A 5 -5.17 -20.09 2.34
CA LYS A 5 -6.07 -19.15 3.01
C LYS A 5 -5.62 -17.74 2.66
N LYS A 6 -6.26 -17.13 1.67
CA LYS A 6 -6.01 -15.73 1.28
C LYS A 6 -6.38 -14.82 2.45
N THR A 7 -5.42 -14.03 2.93
CA THR A 7 -5.67 -12.98 3.91
C THR A 7 -6.49 -11.88 3.24
N LEU A 8 -7.57 -11.46 3.89
CA LEU A 8 -8.38 -10.32 3.50
C LEU A 8 -8.08 -9.15 4.42
N ILE A 9 -8.30 -7.93 3.93
CA ILE A 9 -8.12 -6.69 4.69
C ILE A 9 -9.45 -5.94 4.82
N THR A 10 -9.76 -5.51 6.04
CA THR A 10 -10.87 -4.61 6.34
C THR A 10 -10.46 -3.16 6.16
N GLU A 11 -11.44 -2.27 5.96
CA GLU A 11 -11.20 -0.82 5.94
C GLU A 11 -10.46 -0.32 7.20
N SER A 12 -10.82 -0.86 8.37
CA SER A 12 -10.20 -0.49 9.65
C SER A 12 -8.71 -0.87 9.73
N GLU A 13 -8.32 -2.00 9.14
CA GLU A 13 -6.94 -2.46 9.11
C GLU A 13 -6.14 -1.65 8.09
N PHE A 14 -6.71 -1.40 6.91
CA PHE A 14 -6.09 -0.54 5.91
C PHE A 14 -5.83 0.87 6.46
N GLY A 15 -6.83 1.46 7.12
CA GLY A 15 -6.70 2.77 7.75
C GLY A 15 -5.66 2.79 8.86
N ARG A 16 -5.54 1.72 9.65
CA ARG A 16 -4.51 1.59 10.70
C ARG A 16 -3.10 1.57 10.11
N ILE A 17 -2.89 0.83 9.03
CA ILE A 17 -1.59 0.78 8.33
C ILE A 17 -1.24 2.16 7.77
N CYS A 18 -2.17 2.82 7.06
CA CYS A 18 -1.96 4.16 6.52
C CYS A 18 -1.63 5.17 7.62
N LYS A 19 -2.34 5.10 8.76
CA LYS A 19 -2.08 5.96 9.92
C LYS A 19 -0.68 5.74 10.50
N GLY A 20 -0.26 4.48 10.69
CA GLY A 20 1.09 4.18 11.19
C GLY A 20 2.18 4.73 10.28
N ILE A 21 2.03 4.58 8.96
CA ILE A 21 2.96 5.15 7.97
C ILE A 21 3.00 6.68 8.05
N ARG A 22 1.84 7.33 8.22
CA ARG A 22 1.77 8.79 8.40
C ARG A 22 2.49 9.24 9.67
N GLU A 23 2.29 8.54 10.78
CA GLU A 23 2.93 8.85 12.06
C GLU A 23 4.47 8.69 11.98
N ASP A 24 4.94 7.69 11.23
CA ASP A 24 6.37 7.42 11.02
C ASP A 24 6.99 8.17 9.81
N ARG A 25 6.24 9.07 9.15
CA ARG A 25 6.62 9.67 7.85
C ARG A 25 8.03 10.25 7.81
N GLU A 26 8.42 11.00 8.84
CA GLU A 26 9.73 11.66 8.88
C GLU A 26 10.88 10.64 8.92
N THR A 27 10.67 9.55 9.67
CA THR A 27 11.63 8.45 9.77
C THR A 27 11.70 7.69 8.45
N ILE A 28 10.55 7.39 7.85
CA ILE A 28 10.47 6.67 6.57
C ILE A 28 11.18 7.47 5.47
N ILE A 29 10.86 8.76 5.32
CA ILE A 29 11.46 9.63 4.31
C ILE A 29 12.98 9.76 4.52
N ARG A 30 13.43 9.93 5.77
CA ARG A 30 14.87 10.08 6.09
C ARG A 30 15.70 8.86 5.66
N HIS A 31 15.15 7.65 5.76
CA HIS A 31 15.88 6.42 5.44
C HIS A 31 15.74 5.99 3.97
N ASN A 32 14.84 6.62 3.20
CA ASN A 32 14.54 6.24 1.82
C ASN A 32 14.65 7.46 0.89
N PRO A 33 15.87 7.93 0.55
CA PRO A 33 16.06 9.19 -0.18
C PRO A 33 15.77 9.11 -1.69
N LEU A 34 15.08 8.07 -2.17
CA LEU A 34 14.82 7.85 -3.58
C LEU A 34 13.36 8.13 -3.93
N GLY A 35 13.12 9.25 -4.60
CA GLY A 35 11.78 9.68 -5.03
C GLY A 35 11.26 10.90 -4.29
N THR A 36 10.02 11.24 -4.55
CA THR A 36 9.27 12.25 -3.80
C THR A 36 8.77 11.68 -2.46
N GLU A 37 8.40 12.55 -1.50
CA GLU A 37 7.84 12.11 -0.21
C GLU A 37 6.64 11.17 -0.42
N ASP A 38 5.74 11.52 -1.36
CA ASP A 38 4.55 10.73 -1.70
C ASP A 38 4.93 9.36 -2.26
N GLU A 39 5.89 9.30 -3.20
CA GLU A 39 6.40 8.05 -3.77
C GLU A 39 6.95 7.13 -2.68
N ILE A 40 7.71 7.69 -1.74
CA ILE A 40 8.33 6.93 -0.64
C ILE A 40 7.25 6.34 0.28
N LEU A 41 6.26 7.15 0.69
CA LEU A 41 5.20 6.70 1.59
C LEU A 41 4.29 5.66 0.93
N LEU A 42 3.95 5.85 -0.35
CA LEU A 42 3.14 4.91 -1.11
C LEU A 42 3.91 3.61 -1.40
N TRP A 43 5.21 3.69 -1.68
CA TRP A 43 6.07 2.51 -1.80
C TRP A 43 6.12 1.72 -0.50
N MET A 44 6.27 2.40 0.64
CA MET A 44 6.26 1.77 1.96
C MET A 44 4.92 1.07 2.21
N LEU A 45 3.80 1.73 1.91
CA LEU A 45 2.47 1.15 2.04
C LEU A 45 2.31 -0.11 1.19
N LEU A 46 2.77 -0.08 -0.08
CA LEU A 46 2.72 -1.26 -0.94
C LEU A 46 3.53 -2.42 -0.33
N GLY A 47 4.72 -2.16 0.20
CA GLY A 47 5.53 -3.17 0.90
C GLY A 47 4.84 -3.75 2.13
N CYS A 48 4.23 -2.91 2.97
CA CYS A 48 3.44 -3.35 4.12
C CYS A 48 2.26 -4.23 3.69
N LEU A 49 1.53 -3.84 2.64
CA LEU A 49 0.39 -4.60 2.13
C LEU A 49 0.82 -5.94 1.53
N THR A 50 1.93 -5.99 0.79
CA THR A 50 2.50 -7.23 0.28
C THR A 50 2.76 -8.23 1.40
N SER A 51 3.37 -7.78 2.50
CA SER A 51 3.65 -8.61 3.66
C SER A 51 2.37 -8.99 4.41
N TYR A 52 1.47 -8.03 4.65
CA TYR A 52 0.23 -8.24 5.40
C TYR A 52 -0.73 -9.21 4.72
N LEU A 53 -0.88 -9.08 3.41
CA LEU A 53 -1.79 -9.89 2.59
C LEU A 53 -1.16 -11.21 2.13
N SER A 54 0.11 -11.45 2.48
CA SER A 54 0.91 -12.59 2.01
C SER A 54 0.80 -12.75 0.49
N LEU A 55 1.03 -11.66 -0.26
CA LEU A 55 0.93 -11.70 -1.72
C LEU A 55 2.02 -12.60 -2.30
N SER A 56 1.64 -13.44 -3.26
CA SER A 56 2.60 -14.20 -4.06
C SER A 56 3.29 -13.29 -5.09
N ASP A 57 4.44 -13.74 -5.62
CA ASP A 57 5.17 -13.02 -6.67
C ASP A 57 4.30 -12.72 -7.91
N MET A 58 3.32 -13.59 -8.21
CA MET A 58 2.38 -13.42 -9.33
C MET A 58 1.32 -12.34 -9.08
N GLU A 59 1.11 -11.95 -7.83
CA GLU A 59 0.15 -10.92 -7.42
C GLU A 59 0.81 -9.56 -7.18
N MET A 60 2.15 -9.53 -7.22
CA MET A 60 2.92 -8.31 -7.08
C MET A 60 2.76 -7.41 -8.31
N PRO A 61 2.46 -6.11 -8.13
CA PRO A 61 2.44 -5.17 -9.23
C PRO A 61 3.79 -5.07 -9.93
N CYS A 62 3.79 -5.20 -11.26
CA CYS A 62 4.96 -4.98 -12.10
C CYS A 62 4.92 -3.57 -12.69
N PHE A 63 5.97 -2.77 -12.46
CA PHE A 63 6.10 -1.42 -13.01
C PHE A 63 7.06 -1.41 -14.20
N PRO A 64 6.64 -0.96 -15.40
CA PRO A 64 7.55 -0.75 -16.50
C PRO A 64 8.37 0.54 -16.26
N GLY A 65 9.54 0.40 -15.63
CA GLY A 65 10.45 1.52 -15.34
C GLY A 65 10.31 2.08 -13.93
N LYS A 66 10.62 3.37 -13.73
CA LYS A 66 10.53 4.03 -12.42
C LYS A 66 9.06 4.44 -12.15
N PRO A 67 8.38 3.85 -11.16
CA PRO A 67 7.01 4.25 -10.81
C PRO A 67 6.97 5.65 -10.20
N ASP A 68 5.91 6.39 -10.52
CA ASP A 68 5.55 7.64 -9.86
C ASP A 68 4.44 7.41 -8.81
N ALA A 69 4.04 8.46 -8.08
CA ALA A 69 2.99 8.38 -7.07
C ALA A 69 1.65 7.85 -7.64
N ASN A 70 1.31 8.18 -8.89
CA ASN A 70 0.07 7.72 -9.52
C ASN A 70 0.13 6.21 -9.81
N ALA A 71 1.27 5.72 -10.28
CA ALA A 71 1.50 4.30 -10.50
C ALA A 71 1.35 3.51 -9.18
N TYR A 72 1.93 4.01 -8.08
CA TYR A 72 1.76 3.38 -6.77
C TYR A 72 0.30 3.40 -6.29
N ARG A 73 -0.42 4.53 -6.43
CA ARG A 73 -1.85 4.60 -6.07
C ARG A 73 -2.69 3.60 -6.85
N ALA A 74 -2.46 3.48 -8.15
CA ALA A 74 -3.14 2.51 -9.00
C ALA A 74 -2.83 1.08 -8.57
N ALA A 75 -1.56 0.77 -8.31
CA ALA A 75 -1.12 -0.55 -7.85
C ALA A 75 -1.74 -0.93 -6.50
N ILE A 76 -1.73 -0.04 -5.52
CA ILE A 76 -2.35 -0.27 -4.21
C ILE A 76 -3.85 -0.51 -4.37
N SER A 77 -4.54 0.32 -5.16
CA SER A 77 -5.97 0.15 -5.42
C SER A 77 -6.29 -1.21 -6.07
N ALA A 78 -5.46 -1.65 -7.02
CA ALA A 78 -5.60 -2.92 -7.70
C ALA A 78 -5.34 -4.12 -6.78
N VAL A 79 -4.34 -4.03 -5.90
CA VAL A 79 -4.01 -5.07 -4.90
C VAL A 79 -5.14 -5.18 -3.88
N VAL A 80 -5.52 -4.05 -3.27
CA VAL A 80 -6.50 -4.03 -2.19
C VAL A 80 -7.85 -4.49 -2.71
N SER A 81 -8.31 -4.03 -3.88
CA SER A 81 -9.62 -4.43 -4.44
C SER A 81 -9.79 -5.94 -4.64
N GLN A 82 -8.68 -6.69 -4.82
CA GLN A 82 -8.70 -8.16 -4.91
C GLN A 82 -8.63 -8.87 -3.55
N ARG A 83 -8.41 -8.11 -2.48
CA ARG A 83 -8.14 -8.60 -1.11
C ARG A 83 -9.02 -7.95 -0.05
N MET A 84 -10.00 -7.15 -0.44
CA MET A 84 -10.96 -6.54 0.49
C MET A 84 -11.81 -7.62 1.16
N ALA A 85 -11.96 -7.52 2.48
CA ALA A 85 -12.97 -8.30 3.20
C ALA A 85 -14.38 -7.84 2.84
N GLU A 86 -14.57 -6.53 2.75
CA GLU A 86 -15.78 -5.84 2.29
C GLU A 86 -15.36 -4.64 1.44
N PRO A 87 -16.12 -4.22 0.41
CA PRO A 87 -15.75 -3.07 -0.41
C PRO A 87 -15.65 -1.77 0.40
N PHE A 88 -14.55 -1.03 0.23
CA PHE A 88 -14.36 0.32 0.80
C PHE A 88 -13.55 1.22 -0.14
N ASP A 89 -13.60 2.53 0.09
CA ASP A 89 -12.82 3.51 -0.70
C ASP A 89 -11.44 3.72 -0.08
N VAL A 90 -10.39 3.36 -0.81
CA VAL A 90 -9.00 3.53 -0.36
C VAL A 90 -8.53 4.99 -0.45
N ARG A 91 -9.15 5.82 -1.30
CA ARG A 91 -8.63 7.16 -1.64
C ARG A 91 -8.50 8.08 -0.44
N PRO A 92 -9.50 8.23 0.45
CA PRO A 92 -9.39 9.12 1.61
C PRO A 92 -8.22 8.76 2.53
N TYR A 93 -7.92 7.48 2.68
CA TYR A 93 -6.80 7.00 3.49
C TYR A 93 -5.46 7.30 2.83
N LEU A 94 -5.34 7.08 1.52
CA LEU A 94 -4.14 7.40 0.76
C LEU A 94 -3.86 8.91 0.78
N ASP A 95 -4.89 9.73 0.58
CA ASP A 95 -4.78 11.19 0.60
C ASP A 95 -4.37 11.66 1.99
N SER A 96 -5.04 11.18 3.04
CA SER A 96 -4.70 11.52 4.42
C SER A 96 -3.29 11.08 4.83
N MET A 97 -2.71 10.07 4.18
CA MET A 97 -1.38 9.56 4.48
C MET A 97 -0.29 10.49 3.91
N ILE A 98 -0.54 11.07 2.73
CA ILE A 98 0.46 11.88 2.01
C ILE A 98 0.24 13.40 2.16
N GLU A 99 -0.96 13.83 2.56
CA GLU A 99 -1.26 15.24 2.81
C GLU A 99 -0.43 15.79 3.99
N LYS A 100 0.08 17.01 3.81
CA LYS A 100 0.99 17.66 4.76
C LYS A 100 0.30 18.12 6.03
#